data_AF-A0A3D4I1I5-F1
#
_entry.id   AF-A0A3D4I1I5-F1
#
_cell.length_a   1.000
_cell.length_b   1.000
_cell.length_c   1.000
_cell.angle_alpha   90.00
_cell.angle_beta   90.00
_cell.angle_gamma   90.00
#
_symmetry.space_group_name_H-M   'P 1'
#
loop_
_entity.id
_entity.type
_entity.pdbx_description
1 polymer ?
#
loop_
_entity_poly.entity_id
_entity_poly.type
_entity_poly.pdbx_seq_one_letter_code
_entity_poly.pdbx_strand_id
1 'polypeptide(L)'
;MDKNEFLSRLRKKLRRLPPEDARDAAEYYEEYLEDAGPENEAAAIASFGRPETVASQILADYAVKRMGKDPSAKKGLSTVWIVLLAVFASPIAIPVAAVIAILVLLAAALVLVAVACVYAAAIGAAALGAVTLLTGICLVFNSFQTAVFYIGAGIFTVGAGTALFVFSVWLGKKAIGLIAGMCGGLAHRFIKRSGQS
;
A
#
# COMPACT_ATOMS: atom_id res chain seq x y z
N MET A 1 21.20 -59.72 -18.01
CA MET A 1 20.82 -58.44 -18.64
C MET A 1 22.11 -57.67 -18.82
N ASP A 2 22.35 -57.21 -20.03
CA ASP A 2 23.52 -56.38 -20.35
C ASP A 2 23.21 -54.89 -20.10
N LYS A 3 24.23 -54.04 -19.97
CA LYS A 3 24.09 -52.58 -19.73
C LYS A 3 23.09 -51.94 -20.71
N ASN A 4 23.24 -52.24 -21.99
CA ASN A 4 22.38 -51.68 -23.05
C ASN A 4 20.91 -52.09 -22.90
N GLU A 5 20.65 -53.31 -22.42
CA GLU A 5 19.30 -53.82 -22.22
C GLU A 5 18.62 -53.15 -21.00
N PHE A 6 19.37 -52.87 -19.94
CA PHE A 6 18.88 -52.13 -18.77
C PHE A 6 18.48 -50.70 -19.13
N LEU A 7 19.38 -49.96 -19.76
CA LEU A 7 19.18 -48.56 -20.12
C LEU A 7 18.04 -48.40 -21.12
N SER A 8 17.91 -49.31 -22.09
CA SER A 8 16.79 -49.32 -23.04
C SER A 8 15.43 -49.48 -22.34
N ARG A 9 15.33 -50.41 -21.38
CA ARG A 9 14.09 -50.62 -20.60
C ARG A 9 13.79 -49.44 -19.68
N LEU A 10 14.81 -48.86 -19.04
CA LEU A 10 14.69 -47.68 -18.18
C LEU A 10 14.19 -46.47 -18.99
N ARG A 11 14.85 -46.12 -20.10
CA ARG A 11 14.44 -45.02 -21.00
C ARG A 11 13.01 -45.18 -21.50
N LYS A 12 12.59 -46.41 -21.84
CA LYS A 12 11.21 -46.68 -22.29
C LYS A 12 10.17 -46.37 -21.21
N LYS A 13 10.48 -46.61 -19.93
CA LYS A 13 9.59 -46.33 -18.80
C LYS A 13 9.61 -44.86 -18.38
N LEU A 14 10.73 -44.17 -18.58
CA LEU A 14 10.88 -42.74 -18.31
C LEU A 14 10.23 -41.81 -19.36
N ARG A 15 9.67 -42.33 -20.46
CA ARG A 15 8.92 -41.56 -21.48
C ARG A 15 7.78 -40.67 -20.95
N ARG A 16 7.33 -40.88 -19.71
CA ARG A 16 6.29 -40.08 -19.05
C ARG A 16 6.84 -38.83 -18.36
N LEU A 17 8.16 -38.69 -18.22
CA LEU A 17 8.81 -37.48 -17.71
C LEU A 17 9.05 -36.47 -18.86
N PRO A 18 9.28 -35.19 -18.52
CA PRO A 18 9.83 -34.21 -19.46
C PRO A 18 11.11 -34.74 -20.12
N PRO A 19 11.37 -34.39 -21.39
CA PRO A 19 12.50 -34.92 -22.16
C PRO A 19 13.86 -34.59 -21.53
N GLU A 20 13.98 -33.46 -20.84
CA GLU A 20 15.18 -33.04 -20.09
C GLU A 20 15.41 -33.99 -18.89
N ASP A 21 14.44 -34.07 -17.96
CA ASP A 21 14.55 -34.91 -16.76
C ASP A 21 14.74 -36.41 -17.08
N ALA A 22 14.13 -36.89 -18.16
CA ALA A 22 14.28 -38.27 -18.62
C ALA A 22 15.68 -38.58 -19.18
N ARG A 23 16.34 -37.60 -19.80
CA ARG A 23 17.72 -37.71 -20.29
C ARG A 23 18.69 -37.70 -19.12
N ASP A 24 18.58 -36.70 -18.24
CA ASP A 24 19.43 -36.55 -17.07
C ASP A 24 19.41 -37.81 -16.18
N ALA A 25 18.22 -38.35 -15.95
CA ALA A 25 18.07 -39.60 -15.20
C ALA A 25 18.74 -40.79 -15.91
N ALA A 26 18.61 -40.90 -17.23
CA ALA A 26 19.22 -42.00 -17.97
C ALA A 26 20.74 -41.89 -18.06
N GLU A 27 21.27 -40.66 -18.18
CA GLU A 27 22.70 -40.35 -18.23
C GLU A 27 23.39 -40.66 -16.90
N TYR A 28 22.75 -40.34 -15.76
CA TYR A 28 23.26 -40.70 -14.44
C TYR A 28 23.52 -42.21 -14.27
N TYR A 29 22.58 -43.06 -14.71
CA TYR A 29 22.75 -44.51 -14.63
C TYR A 29 23.72 -45.05 -15.69
N GLU A 30 23.89 -44.35 -16.82
CA GLU A 30 24.86 -44.70 -17.84
C GLU A 30 26.29 -44.45 -17.33
N GLU A 31 26.55 -43.27 -16.76
CA GLU A 31 27.83 -42.90 -16.13
C GLU A 31 28.16 -43.84 -14.96
N TYR A 32 27.18 -44.16 -14.11
CA TYR A 32 27.38 -45.10 -12.99
C TYR A 32 27.78 -46.51 -13.45
N LEU A 33 27.19 -46.99 -14.54
CA LEU A 33 27.52 -48.31 -15.10
C LEU A 33 28.87 -48.29 -15.83
N GLU A 34 29.29 -47.15 -16.38
CA GLU A 34 30.62 -46.97 -16.98
C GLU A 34 31.72 -46.95 -15.94
N ASP A 35 31.51 -46.25 -14.83
CA ASP A 35 32.46 -46.18 -13.71
C ASP A 35 32.66 -47.55 -13.02
N ALA A 36 31.64 -48.42 -13.04
CA ALA A 36 31.77 -49.79 -12.54
C ALA A 36 32.74 -50.63 -13.39
N GLY A 37 32.87 -50.31 -14.68
CA GLY A 37 33.70 -51.04 -15.64
C GLY A 37 33.13 -52.42 -16.04
N PRO A 38 33.56 -52.97 -17.18
CA PRO A 38 32.99 -54.19 -17.78
C PRO A 38 33.09 -55.44 -16.89
N GLU A 39 34.00 -55.45 -15.91
CA GLU A 39 34.13 -56.54 -14.94
C GLU A 39 33.05 -56.51 -13.85
N ASN A 40 32.51 -55.34 -13.49
CA ASN A 40 31.52 -55.18 -12.41
C ASN A 40 30.14 -54.68 -12.88
N GLU A 41 29.92 -54.43 -14.17
CA GLU A 41 28.63 -54.02 -14.73
C GLU A 41 27.48 -54.96 -14.32
N ALA A 42 27.70 -56.28 -14.41
CA ALA A 42 26.68 -57.27 -14.05
C ALA A 42 26.32 -57.23 -12.55
N ALA A 43 27.29 -56.91 -11.68
CA ALA A 43 27.08 -56.76 -10.25
C ALA A 43 26.36 -55.44 -9.91
N ALA A 44 26.72 -54.34 -10.59
CA ALA A 44 26.07 -53.04 -10.45
C ALA A 44 24.60 -53.11 -10.88
N ILE A 45 24.31 -53.76 -12.00
CA ILE A 45 22.94 -54.02 -12.46
C ILE A 45 22.15 -54.85 -11.44
N ALA A 46 22.76 -55.89 -10.86
CA ALA A 46 22.11 -56.69 -9.83
C ALA A 46 21.80 -55.87 -8.56
N SER A 47 22.63 -54.88 -8.24
CA SER A 47 22.44 -53.99 -7.09
C SER A 47 21.23 -53.05 -7.25
N PHE A 48 20.97 -52.56 -8.46
CA PHE A 48 19.81 -51.74 -8.77
C PHE A 48 18.50 -52.54 -8.91
N GLY A 49 18.62 -53.85 -9.14
CA GLY A 49 17.49 -54.73 -9.32
C GLY A 49 16.81 -54.54 -10.68
N ARG A 50 15.49 -54.42 -10.69
CA ARG A 50 14.72 -54.38 -11.94
C ARG A 50 14.62 -52.95 -12.49
N PRO A 51 14.85 -52.71 -13.80
CA PRO A 51 14.73 -51.38 -14.41
C PRO A 51 13.34 -50.77 -14.24
N GLU A 52 12.31 -51.61 -14.11
CA GLU A 52 10.94 -51.13 -13.84
C GLU A 52 10.80 -50.50 -12.46
N THR A 53 11.49 -51.06 -11.45
CA THR A 53 11.46 -50.57 -10.07
C THR A 53 12.15 -49.22 -9.97
N VAL A 54 13.33 -49.10 -10.58
CA VAL A 54 14.08 -47.83 -10.64
C VAL A 54 13.26 -46.74 -11.33
N ALA A 55 12.68 -47.04 -12.49
CA ALA A 55 11.82 -46.08 -13.20
C ALA A 55 10.62 -45.64 -12.35
N SER A 56 10.01 -46.56 -11.58
CA SER A 56 8.86 -46.25 -10.73
C SER A 56 9.22 -45.32 -9.57
N GLN A 57 10.41 -45.46 -8.99
CA GLN A 57 10.90 -44.58 -7.93
C GLN A 57 11.14 -43.16 -8.46
N ILE A 58 11.80 -43.04 -9.62
CA ILE A 58 12.03 -41.74 -10.27
C ILE A 58 10.70 -41.03 -10.61
N LEU A 59 9.72 -41.78 -11.12
CA LEU A 59 8.38 -41.27 -11.41
C LEU A 59 7.63 -40.82 -10.14
N ALA A 60 7.76 -41.56 -9.04
CA ALA A 60 7.14 -41.23 -7.76
C ALA A 60 7.75 -39.95 -7.15
N ASP A 61 9.08 -39.84 -7.14
CA ASP A 61 9.78 -38.65 -6.66
C ASP A 61 9.44 -37.41 -7.50
N TYR A 62 9.34 -37.56 -8.83
CA TYR A 62 8.88 -36.50 -9.71
C TYR A 62 7.45 -36.05 -9.38
N ALA A 63 6.54 -37.00 -9.12
CA ALA A 63 5.15 -36.69 -8.75
C ALA A 63 5.04 -35.96 -7.40
N VAL A 64 5.82 -36.38 -6.40
CA VAL A 64 5.88 -35.72 -5.07
C VAL A 64 6.46 -34.31 -5.20
N LYS A 65 7.54 -34.14 -5.97
CA LYS A 65 8.16 -32.83 -6.24
C LYS A 65 7.19 -31.88 -6.96
N ARG A 66 6.29 -32.41 -7.81
CA ARG A 66 5.24 -31.63 -8.48
C ARG A 66 4.10 -31.26 -7.54
N MET A 67 3.65 -32.18 -6.66
CA MET A 67 2.63 -31.90 -5.65
C MET A 67 3.08 -30.84 -4.63
N GLY A 68 4.35 -30.83 -4.25
CA GLY A 68 4.92 -29.77 -3.40
C GLY A 68 5.09 -28.41 -4.09
N LYS A 69 5.13 -28.40 -5.43
CA LYS A 69 5.38 -27.20 -6.25
C LYS A 69 4.10 -26.58 -6.80
N ASP A 70 2.95 -27.25 -6.75
CA ASP A 70 1.66 -26.69 -7.15
C ASP A 70 1.17 -25.66 -6.11
N PRO A 71 1.25 -24.34 -6.38
CA PRO A 71 0.70 -23.32 -5.49
C PRO A 71 -0.83 -23.21 -5.66
N SER A 72 -1.40 -23.99 -6.58
CA SER A 72 -2.75 -23.84 -7.11
C SER A 72 -3.83 -24.05 -6.04
N ALA A 73 -3.65 -25.02 -5.15
CA ALA A 73 -4.59 -25.29 -4.05
C ALA A 73 -4.55 -24.19 -2.96
N LYS A 74 -3.40 -23.57 -2.71
CA LYS A 74 -3.28 -22.48 -1.73
C LYS A 74 -3.86 -21.15 -2.24
N LYS A 75 -3.78 -20.90 -3.55
CA LYS A 75 -4.39 -19.71 -4.16
C LYS A 75 -5.92 -19.74 -4.08
N GLY A 76 -6.55 -20.88 -4.34
CA GLY A 76 -8.01 -21.01 -4.25
C GLY A 76 -8.56 -20.72 -2.85
N LEU A 77 -7.92 -21.28 -1.82
CA LEU A 77 -8.32 -21.06 -0.43
C LEU A 77 -8.08 -19.61 0.01
N SER A 78 -6.98 -18.99 -0.43
CA SER A 78 -6.70 -17.56 -0.19
C SER A 78 -7.74 -16.65 -0.83
N THR A 79 -8.19 -16.97 -2.05
CA THR A 79 -9.23 -16.19 -2.73
C THR A 79 -10.59 -16.36 -2.04
N VAL A 80 -10.98 -17.58 -1.66
CA VAL A 80 -12.23 -17.81 -0.92
C VAL A 80 -12.19 -17.10 0.44
N TRP A 81 -11.06 -17.13 1.14
CA TRP A 81 -10.93 -16.45 2.42
C TRP A 81 -11.00 -14.92 2.28
N ILE A 82 -10.35 -14.35 1.27
CA ILE A 82 -10.44 -12.92 0.96
C ILE A 82 -11.86 -12.52 0.55
N VAL A 83 -12.53 -13.31 -0.29
CA VAL A 83 -13.90 -13.05 -0.74
C VAL A 83 -14.88 -13.14 0.43
N LEU A 84 -14.74 -14.14 1.31
CA LEU A 84 -15.56 -14.26 2.51
C LEU A 84 -15.34 -13.07 3.47
N LEU A 85 -14.09 -12.67 3.67
CA LEU A 85 -13.75 -11.49 4.48
C LEU A 85 -14.30 -10.21 3.85
N ALA A 86 -14.26 -10.08 2.52
CA ALA A 86 -14.79 -8.94 1.79
C ALA A 86 -16.32 -8.87 1.87
N VAL A 87 -17.02 -10.01 1.80
CA VAL A 87 -18.48 -10.07 1.97
C VAL A 87 -18.88 -9.68 3.39
N PHE A 88 -18.13 -10.10 4.42
CA PHE A 88 -18.35 -9.67 5.80
C PHE A 88 -17.92 -8.23 6.07
N ALA A 89 -16.91 -7.71 5.37
CA ALA A 89 -16.47 -6.33 5.49
C ALA A 89 -17.38 -5.35 4.73
N SER A 90 -18.04 -5.80 3.66
CA SER A 90 -18.96 -5.01 2.83
C SER A 90 -20.05 -4.27 3.63
N PRO A 91 -20.80 -4.91 4.56
CA PRO A 91 -21.81 -4.21 5.35
C PRO A 91 -21.22 -3.23 6.38
N ILE A 92 -19.93 -3.33 6.72
CA ILE A 92 -19.24 -2.42 7.66
C ILE A 92 -18.56 -1.27 6.91
N ALA A 93 -18.11 -1.49 5.68
CA ALA A 93 -17.41 -0.50 4.88
C ALA A 93 -18.30 0.72 4.57
N ILE A 94 -19.58 0.50 4.25
CA ILE A 94 -20.54 1.57 3.96
C ILE A 94 -20.79 2.48 5.18
N PRO A 95 -21.16 1.97 6.37
CA PRO A 95 -21.36 2.81 7.55
C PRO A 95 -20.06 3.49 8.01
N VAL A 96 -18.91 2.82 7.94
CA VAL A 96 -17.62 3.45 8.28
C VAL A 96 -17.29 4.60 7.33
N ALA A 97 -17.49 4.41 6.02
CA ALA A 97 -17.29 5.48 5.05
C ALA A 97 -18.24 6.67 5.29
N ALA A 98 -19.50 6.39 5.64
CA ALA A 98 -20.47 7.43 5.99
C ALA A 98 -20.05 8.23 7.24
N VAL A 99 -19.57 7.55 8.29
CA VAL A 99 -19.06 8.21 9.51
C VAL A 99 -17.86 9.10 9.18
N ILE A 100 -16.90 8.61 8.40
CA ILE A 100 -15.73 9.41 7.99
C ILE A 100 -16.17 10.63 7.18
N ALA A 101 -17.08 10.46 6.22
CA ALA A 101 -17.60 11.56 5.43
C ALA A 101 -18.29 12.62 6.30
N ILE A 102 -19.13 12.19 7.25
CA ILE A 102 -19.80 13.10 8.20
C ILE A 102 -18.77 13.85 9.04
N LEU A 103 -17.75 13.17 9.58
CA LEU A 103 -16.69 13.82 10.37
C LEU A 103 -15.92 14.87 9.58
N VAL A 104 -15.60 14.59 8.31
CA VAL A 104 -14.94 15.55 7.42
C VAL A 104 -15.85 16.76 7.15
N LEU A 105 -17.14 16.53 6.90
CA LEU A 105 -18.13 17.59 6.70
C LEU A 105 -18.27 18.48 7.94
N LEU A 106 -18.30 17.87 9.13
CA LEU A 106 -18.42 18.56 10.41
C LEU A 106 -17.17 19.40 10.71
N ALA A 107 -15.98 18.84 10.46
CA ALA A 107 -14.72 19.58 10.56
C ALA A 107 -14.68 20.78 9.59
N ALA A 108 -15.12 20.59 8.34
CA ALA A 108 -15.20 21.66 7.35
C ALA A 108 -16.19 22.75 7.76
N ALA A 109 -17.36 22.37 8.28
CA ALA A 109 -18.36 23.30 8.79
C ALA A 109 -17.82 24.12 9.98
N LEU A 110 -17.12 23.49 10.92
CA LEU A 110 -16.48 24.19 12.05
C LEU A 110 -15.44 25.21 11.58
N VAL A 111 -14.60 24.85 10.60
CA VAL A 111 -13.64 25.79 10.01
C VAL A 111 -14.36 26.96 9.34
N LEU A 112 -15.43 26.71 8.59
CA LEU A 112 -16.22 27.75 7.94
C LEU A 112 -16.84 28.71 8.96
N VAL A 113 -17.43 28.18 10.05
CA VAL A 113 -17.99 28.99 11.14
C VAL A 113 -16.90 29.82 11.81
N ALA A 114 -15.73 29.24 12.11
CA ALA A 114 -14.62 29.98 12.69
C ALA A 114 -14.17 31.14 11.79
N VAL A 115 -14.07 30.92 10.48
CA VAL A 115 -13.76 31.97 9.49
C VAL A 115 -14.85 33.04 9.47
N ALA A 116 -16.12 32.65 9.50
CA ALA A 116 -17.25 33.60 9.54
C ALA A 116 -17.24 34.45 10.82
N CYS A 117 -16.94 33.87 11.98
CA CYS A 117 -16.79 34.61 13.24
C CYS A 117 -15.63 35.61 13.18
N VAL A 118 -14.47 35.22 12.63
CA VAL A 118 -13.35 36.13 12.43
C VAL A 118 -13.73 37.27 11.48
N TYR A 119 -14.47 36.97 10.42
CA TYR A 119 -14.95 37.98 9.48
C TYR A 119 -15.93 38.98 10.13
N ALA A 120 -16.89 38.48 10.92
CA ALA A 120 -17.80 39.32 11.68
C ALA A 120 -17.05 40.20 12.70
N ALA A 121 -16.06 39.64 13.40
CA ALA A 121 -15.21 40.38 14.32
C ALA A 121 -14.37 41.45 13.59
N ALA A 122 -13.87 41.17 12.39
CA ALA A 122 -13.12 42.12 11.58
C ALA A 122 -14.02 43.30 11.13
N ILE A 123 -15.25 43.04 10.71
CA ILE A 123 -16.22 44.10 10.38
C ILE A 123 -16.55 44.93 11.61
N GLY A 124 -16.79 44.28 12.76
CA GLY A 124 -17.06 44.97 14.02
C GLY A 124 -15.87 45.85 14.46
N ALA A 125 -14.66 45.33 14.40
CA ALA A 125 -13.44 46.06 14.69
C ALA A 125 -13.23 47.24 13.72
N ALA A 126 -13.53 47.07 12.43
CA ALA A 126 -13.45 48.14 11.44
C ALA A 126 -14.50 49.25 11.70
N ALA A 127 -15.73 48.88 12.06
CA ALA A 127 -16.77 49.85 12.42
C ALA A 127 -16.40 50.64 13.69
N LEU A 128 -15.91 49.95 14.73
CA LEU A 128 -15.40 50.59 15.94
C LEU A 128 -14.19 51.48 15.65
N GLY A 129 -13.28 51.03 14.79
CA GLY A 129 -12.14 51.81 14.29
C GLY A 129 -12.58 53.08 13.57
N ALA A 130 -13.59 53.01 12.70
CA ALA A 130 -14.13 54.17 12.01
C ALA A 130 -14.76 55.19 12.97
N VAL A 131 -15.54 54.72 13.95
CA VAL A 131 -16.14 55.59 14.97
C VAL A 131 -15.06 56.27 15.82
N THR A 132 -14.04 55.52 16.25
CA THR A 132 -12.93 56.07 17.05
C THR A 132 -12.04 57.05 16.26
N LEU A 133 -11.89 56.86 14.95
CA LEU A 133 -11.23 57.82 14.07
C LEU A 133 -12.03 59.12 13.96
N LEU A 134 -13.34 59.02 13.74
CA LEU A 134 -14.22 60.20 13.62
C LEU A 134 -14.27 61.00 14.93
N THR A 135 -14.37 60.33 16.08
CA THR A 135 -14.30 61.02 17.38
C THR A 135 -12.93 61.67 17.59
N GLY A 136 -11.84 61.01 17.22
CA GLY A 136 -10.49 61.58 17.27
C GLY A 136 -10.37 62.89 16.47
N ILE A 137 -10.91 62.94 15.25
CA ILE A 137 -10.88 64.14 14.39
C ILE A 137 -11.70 65.28 15.01
N CYS A 138 -12.90 65.01 15.53
CA CYS A 138 -13.72 66.03 16.18
C CYS A 138 -13.06 66.60 17.45
N LEU A 139 -12.27 65.79 18.18
CA LEU A 139 -11.61 66.19 19.41
C LEU A 139 -10.29 66.95 19.19
N VAL A 140 -9.76 67.03 17.96
CA VAL A 140 -8.52 67.76 17.63
C VAL A 140 -8.50 69.19 18.16
N PHE A 141 -9.64 69.87 18.08
CA PHE A 141 -9.77 71.27 18.50
C PHE A 141 -10.00 71.46 19.99
N ASN A 142 -10.25 70.37 20.73
CA ASN A 142 -10.51 70.41 22.17
C ASN A 142 -9.25 70.01 22.97
N SER A 143 -8.61 68.91 22.57
CA SER A 143 -7.40 68.42 23.21
C SER A 143 -6.57 67.60 22.22
N PHE A 144 -5.41 68.14 21.85
CA PHE A 144 -4.49 67.52 20.89
C PHE A 144 -4.02 66.13 21.34
N GLN A 145 -3.71 65.95 22.63
CA GLN A 145 -3.28 64.65 23.18
C GLN A 145 -4.38 63.58 23.04
N THR A 146 -5.63 63.95 23.30
CA THR A 146 -6.76 63.02 23.22
C THR A 146 -7.03 62.64 21.77
N ALA A 147 -6.94 63.58 20.83
CA ALA A 147 -7.10 63.33 19.41
C ALA A 147 -6.06 62.36 18.85
N VAL A 148 -4.78 62.54 19.17
CA VAL A 148 -3.71 61.63 18.72
C VAL A 148 -3.92 60.21 19.26
N PHE A 149 -4.37 60.07 20.51
CA PHE A 149 -4.67 58.77 21.11
C PHE A 149 -5.79 58.03 20.37
N TYR A 150 -6.93 58.68 20.12
CA TYR A 150 -8.07 58.06 19.42
C TYR A 150 -7.77 57.75 17.96
N ILE A 151 -7.03 58.62 17.27
CA ILE A 151 -6.59 58.37 15.89
C ILE A 151 -5.65 57.16 15.83
N GLY A 152 -4.68 57.08 16.74
CA GLY A 152 -3.78 55.94 16.85
C GLY A 152 -4.50 54.63 17.16
N ALA A 153 -5.45 54.65 18.10
CA ALA A 153 -6.27 53.49 18.45
C ALA A 153 -7.14 53.01 17.28
N GLY A 154 -7.70 53.93 16.49
CA GLY A 154 -8.49 53.60 15.29
C GLY A 154 -7.66 52.91 14.21
N ILE A 155 -6.46 53.42 13.91
CA ILE A 155 -5.55 52.77 12.94
C ILE A 155 -5.10 51.40 13.46
N PHE A 156 -4.78 51.28 14.75
CA PHE A 156 -4.32 50.04 15.34
C PHE A 156 -5.38 48.94 15.29
N THR A 157 -6.64 49.26 15.59
CA THR A 157 -7.75 48.30 15.56
C THR A 157 -8.08 47.82 14.14
N VAL A 158 -8.05 48.71 13.15
CA VAL A 158 -8.21 48.35 11.73
C VAL A 158 -7.04 47.49 11.24
N GLY A 159 -5.82 47.84 11.61
CA GLY A 159 -4.62 47.07 11.28
C GLY A 159 -4.63 45.68 11.90
N ALA A 160 -4.96 45.58 13.20
CA ALA A 160 -5.08 44.31 13.91
C ALA A 160 -6.19 43.42 13.31
N GLY A 161 -7.35 43.99 12.99
CA GLY A 161 -8.46 43.25 12.35
C GLY A 161 -8.06 42.68 10.99
N THR A 162 -7.36 43.47 10.17
CA THR A 162 -6.87 43.02 8.85
C THR A 162 -5.79 41.94 8.97
N ALA A 163 -4.87 42.07 9.94
CA ALA A 163 -3.83 41.07 10.19
C ALA A 163 -4.41 39.73 10.64
N LEU A 164 -5.40 39.75 11.55
CA LEU A 164 -6.12 38.55 11.99
C LEU A 164 -6.86 37.86 10.84
N PHE A 165 -7.42 38.63 9.91
CA PHE A 165 -8.06 38.09 8.70
C PHE A 165 -7.06 37.33 7.81
N VAL A 166 -5.92 37.96 7.50
CA VAL A 166 -4.86 37.32 6.70
C VAL A 166 -4.31 36.06 7.40
N PHE A 167 -4.12 36.13 8.71
CA PHE A 167 -3.66 35.00 9.51
C PHE A 167 -4.65 33.83 9.50
N SER A 168 -5.95 34.11 9.61
CA SER A 168 -7.01 33.09 9.56
C SER A 168 -7.07 32.38 8.20
N VAL A 169 -7.00 33.14 7.10
CA VAL A 169 -6.97 32.58 5.73
C VAL A 169 -5.70 31.75 5.50
N TRP A 170 -4.56 32.22 6.00
CA TRP A 170 -3.30 31.48 5.92
C TRP A 170 -3.36 30.16 6.70
N LEU A 171 -3.91 30.16 7.92
CA LEU A 171 -4.14 28.95 8.71
C LEU A 171 -5.06 27.97 7.96
N GLY A 172 -6.15 28.47 7.37
CA GLY A 172 -7.10 27.66 6.61
C GLY A 172 -6.45 26.97 5.41
N LYS A 173 -5.67 27.72 4.61
CA LYS A 173 -4.91 27.15 3.48
C LYS A 173 -3.90 26.10 3.94
N LYS A 174 -3.22 26.34 5.06
CA LYS A 174 -2.24 25.40 5.63
C LYS A 174 -2.91 24.14 6.17
N ALA A 175 -4.08 24.25 6.81
CA ALA A 175 -4.86 23.11 7.29
C ALA A 175 -5.33 22.24 6.12
N ILE A 176 -5.88 22.84 5.06
CA ILE A 176 -6.28 22.13 3.85
C ILE A 176 -5.07 21.46 3.19
N GLY A 177 -3.95 22.18 3.08
CA GLY A 177 -2.70 21.63 2.54
C GLY A 177 -2.16 20.46 3.36
N LEU A 178 -2.31 20.47 4.68
CA LEU A 178 -1.88 19.38 5.57
C LEU A 178 -2.77 18.15 5.41
N ILE A 179 -4.08 18.33 5.31
CA ILE A 179 -5.04 17.25 5.03
C ILE A 179 -4.77 16.64 3.64
N ALA A 180 -4.60 17.49 2.62
CA ALA A 180 -4.26 17.05 1.27
C ALA A 180 -2.91 16.34 1.22
N GLY A 181 -1.91 16.81 1.97
CA GLY A 181 -0.60 16.19 2.09
C GLY A 181 -0.64 14.82 2.78
N MET A 182 -1.48 14.65 3.81
CA MET A 182 -1.69 13.35 4.46
C MET A 182 -2.36 12.35 3.50
N CYS A 183 -3.40 12.77 2.77
CA CYS A 183 -4.06 11.92 1.77
C CYS A 183 -3.14 11.58 0.59
N GLY A 184 -2.39 12.57 0.06
CA GLY A 184 -1.42 12.35 -1.01
C GLY A 184 -0.24 11.47 -0.59
N GLY A 185 0.23 11.62 0.65
CA GLY A 185 1.29 10.79 1.23
C GLY A 185 0.86 9.33 1.42
N LEU A 186 -0.40 9.08 1.81
CA LEU A 186 -0.95 7.72 1.85
C LEU A 186 -1.10 7.13 0.45
N ALA A 187 -1.65 7.88 -0.51
CA ALA A 187 -1.82 7.42 -1.89
C ALA A 187 -0.49 7.05 -2.54
N HIS A 188 0.56 7.86 -2.34
CA HIS A 188 1.90 7.56 -2.85
C HIS A 188 2.52 6.31 -2.21
N ARG A 189 2.25 6.06 -0.91
CA ARG A 189 2.71 4.82 -0.23
C ARG A 189 2.00 3.56 -0.72
N PHE A 190 0.73 3.67 -1.12
CA PHE A 190 0.00 2.55 -1.71
C PHE A 190 0.46 2.25 -3.15
N ILE A 191 0.66 3.28 -3.99
CA ILE A 191 1.12 3.11 -5.37
C ILE A 191 2.56 2.56 -5.43
N LYS A 192 3.44 2.99 -4.51
CA LYS A 192 4.81 2.46 -4.46
C LYS A 192 4.87 0.99 -4.02
N ARG A 193 3.89 0.51 -3.23
CA ARG A 193 3.80 -0.91 -2.83
C ARG A 193 3.23 -1.82 -3.92
N SER A 194 2.36 -1.33 -4.80
CA SER A 194 1.78 -2.12 -5.90
C SER A 194 2.69 -2.25 -7.13
N GLY A 195 3.77 -1.46 -7.23
CA GLY A 195 4.74 -1.57 -8.33
C GLY A 195 5.92 -2.52 -8.07
N GLN A 196 5.92 -3.23 -6.94
CA GLN A 196 7.01 -4.16 -6.55
C GLN A 196 6.56 -5.62 -6.37
N SER A 197 5.33 -5.98 -6.73
CA SER A 197 4.84 -7.37 -6.67
C SER A 197 4.61 -7.96 -8.05
#